data_AF-A0A848DP44-F1
#
_entry.id   AF-A0A848DP44-F1
#
_cell.length_a   1.000
_cell.length_b   1.000
_cell.length_c   1.000
_cell.angle_alpha   90.00
_cell.angle_beta   90.00
_cell.angle_gamma   90.00
#
_symmetry.space_group_name_H-M   'P 1'
#
loop_
_entity.id
_entity.type
_entity.pdbx_description
1 polymer ?
#
loop_
_entity_poly.entity_id
_entity_poly.type
_entity_poly.pdbx_seq_one_letter_code
_entity_poly.pdbx_strand_id
1 'polypeptide(L)'
;MPVPTRLVAIAVSPMELLRPESDLARLVRGAGQVDLLTACEDGPVGAERTVTSYLDYPDYDDEDEDEVSSGDDPDELLWLPAHAEPVDEVRSAVARLDLPDLRLHRLGLRSPLGPGTEPDLVAALSELVGFDPEPGVYCLAPASAPGDPNRSVVVRAAQRIARVYGLPMLRYRCLALSVVADPP
;
A
#
# COMPACT_ATOMS: atom_id res chain seq x y z
N MET A 1 26.13 5.33 16.69
CA MET A 1 24.71 5.67 16.97
C MET A 1 24.10 4.47 17.68
N PRO A 2 23.20 4.67 18.66
CA PRO A 2 22.46 3.55 19.24
C PRO A 2 21.69 2.81 18.15
N VAL A 3 21.58 1.49 18.27
CA VAL A 3 20.79 0.65 17.35
C VAL A 3 19.31 0.94 17.62
N PRO A 4 18.47 1.19 16.58
CA PRO A 4 17.06 1.46 16.78
C PRO A 4 16.38 0.26 17.46
N THR A 5 15.69 0.52 18.57
CA THR A 5 14.88 -0.49 19.26
C THR A 5 13.59 -0.74 18.49
N ARG A 6 13.03 0.33 17.88
CA ARG A 6 11.80 0.28 17.08
C ARG A 6 11.88 1.20 15.87
N LEU A 7 11.45 0.70 14.71
CA LEU A 7 11.28 1.47 13.48
C LEU A 7 9.79 1.67 13.19
N VAL A 8 9.39 2.93 12.97
CA VAL A 8 8.12 3.26 12.33
C VAL A 8 8.44 3.64 10.89
N ALA A 9 8.14 2.73 9.96
CA ALA A 9 8.49 2.83 8.56
C ALA A 9 7.27 3.18 7.70
N ILE A 10 7.50 3.89 6.60
CA ILE A 10 6.48 4.15 5.58
C ILE A 10 7.01 3.87 4.19
N ALA A 11 6.20 3.22 3.36
CA ALA A 11 6.44 2.99 1.94
C ALA A 11 5.24 3.43 1.09
N VAL A 12 5.47 3.74 -0.19
CA VAL A 12 4.37 4.03 -1.12
C VAL A 12 3.55 2.77 -1.36
N SER A 13 4.19 1.62 -1.59
CA SER A 13 3.49 0.34 -1.76
C SER A 13 4.29 -0.85 -1.18
N PRO A 14 3.63 -1.99 -0.93
CA PRO A 14 4.29 -3.22 -0.47
C PRO A 14 5.46 -3.65 -1.37
N MET A 15 5.41 -3.33 -2.66
CA MET A 15 6.48 -3.67 -3.61
C MET A 15 7.85 -3.08 -3.27
N GLU A 16 7.93 -1.99 -2.51
CA GLU A 16 9.21 -1.47 -2.05
C GLU A 16 9.91 -2.43 -1.08
N LEU A 17 9.17 -3.21 -0.31
CA LEU A 17 9.69 -4.24 0.60
C LEU A 17 9.98 -5.55 -0.14
N LEU A 18 9.06 -5.97 -1.01
CA LEU A 18 9.07 -7.29 -1.65
C LEU A 18 10.08 -7.42 -2.80
N ARG A 19 10.66 -6.31 -3.26
CA ARG A 19 11.66 -6.33 -4.33
C ARG A 19 12.91 -7.11 -3.93
N PRO A 20 13.52 -7.84 -4.87
CA PRO A 20 14.88 -8.34 -4.69
C PRO A 20 15.82 -7.19 -4.31
N GLU A 21 16.74 -7.46 -3.39
CA GLU A 21 17.72 -6.48 -2.92
C GLU A 21 17.11 -5.20 -2.31
N SER A 22 15.85 -5.25 -1.88
CA SER A 22 15.18 -4.13 -1.22
C SER A 22 16.01 -3.61 -0.04
N ASP A 23 16.40 -2.34 -0.14
CA ASP A 23 17.08 -1.64 0.95
C ASP A 23 16.17 -1.56 2.19
N LEU A 24 14.86 -1.41 1.97
CA LEU A 24 13.86 -1.45 3.03
C LEU A 24 13.89 -2.82 3.73
N ALA A 25 13.83 -3.93 3.00
CA ALA A 25 13.90 -5.27 3.59
C ALA A 25 15.20 -5.49 4.37
N ARG A 26 16.33 -4.98 3.87
CA ARG A 26 17.63 -5.05 4.55
C ARG A 26 17.64 -4.30 5.87
N LEU A 27 17.08 -3.08 5.90
CA LEU A 27 17.00 -2.27 7.12
C LEU A 27 16.04 -2.87 8.14
N VAL A 28 14.90 -3.41 7.68
CA VAL A 28 13.93 -4.09 8.54
C VAL A 28 14.52 -5.33 9.19
N ARG A 29 15.32 -6.15 8.48
CA ARG A 29 16.01 -7.32 9.05
C ARG A 29 16.99 -6.98 10.17
N GLY A 30 17.59 -5.79 10.14
CA GLY A 30 18.57 -5.36 11.12
C GLY A 30 17.98 -4.65 12.34
N ALA A 31 16.66 -4.46 12.36
CA ALA A 31 15.96 -3.74 13.42
C ALA A 31 15.33 -4.68 14.44
N GLY A 32 15.10 -4.17 15.66
CA GLY A 32 14.40 -4.91 16.72
C GLY A 32 12.92 -5.10 16.38
N GLN A 33 12.11 -4.05 16.54
CA GLN A 33 10.68 -4.07 16.20
C GLN A 33 10.40 -3.14 15.01
N VAL A 34 9.55 -3.56 14.07
CA VAL A 34 9.19 -2.72 12.92
C VAL A 34 7.68 -2.65 12.71
N ASP A 35 7.14 -1.43 12.67
CA ASP A 35 5.81 -1.14 12.16
C ASP A 35 5.95 -0.47 10.79
N LEU A 36 5.58 -1.18 9.71
CA LEU A 36 5.63 -0.66 8.34
C LEU A 36 4.23 -0.30 7.86
N LEU A 37 4.02 0.98 7.55
CA LEU A 37 2.83 1.48 6.89
C LEU A 37 3.02 1.51 5.36
N THR A 38 2.13 0.88 4.61
CA THR A 38 2.02 1.04 3.15
C THR A 38 0.89 2.00 2.80
N ALA A 39 1.22 3.09 2.11
CA ALA A 39 0.26 4.12 1.73
C ALA A 39 -0.79 3.59 0.74
N CYS A 40 -0.32 3.00 -0.35
CA CYS A 40 -1.14 2.45 -1.41
C CYS A 40 -1.15 0.92 -1.39
N GLU A 41 -2.19 0.35 -1.99
CA GLU A 41 -2.18 -1.04 -2.42
C GLU A 41 -1.67 -1.14 -3.87
N ASP A 42 -0.96 -2.22 -4.17
CA ASP A 42 -0.62 -2.55 -5.54
C ASP A 42 -1.90 -3.13 -6.19
N GLY A 43 -2.60 -2.30 -6.97
CA GLY A 43 -3.72 -2.76 -7.80
C GLY A 43 -3.22 -3.65 -8.94
N PRO A 44 -4.10 -4.46 -9.57
CA PRO A 44 -3.72 -5.27 -10.72
C PRO A 44 -3.10 -4.36 -11.79
N VAL A 45 -1.86 -4.67 -12.17
CA VAL A 45 -1.12 -3.97 -13.22
C VAL A 45 -1.88 -4.20 -14.53
N GLY A 46 -2.69 -3.23 -14.95
CA GLY A 46 -3.53 -3.37 -16.15
C GLY A 46 -4.99 -3.00 -15.97
N ALA A 47 -5.44 -2.54 -14.79
CA ALA A 47 -6.68 -1.78 -14.72
C ALA A 47 -6.44 -0.39 -15.35
N GLU A 48 -6.34 -0.37 -16.68
CA GLU A 48 -6.74 0.81 -17.44
C GLU A 48 -8.06 1.28 -16.86
N ARG A 49 -8.22 2.60 -16.71
CA ARG A 49 -9.49 3.19 -16.32
C ARG A 49 -10.56 2.65 -17.28
N THR A 50 -11.26 1.58 -16.90
CA THR A 50 -12.61 1.35 -17.36
C THR A 50 -13.37 2.52 -16.77
N VAL A 51 -13.39 3.61 -17.54
CA VAL A 51 -14.42 4.60 -17.44
C VAL A 51 -15.67 3.76 -17.61
N THR A 52 -16.33 3.42 -16.52
CA THR A 52 -17.73 3.00 -16.52
C THR A 52 -18.46 4.21 -17.07
N SER A 53 -18.50 4.25 -18.39
CA SER A 53 -19.29 5.19 -19.15
C SER A 53 -20.69 5.11 -18.57
N TYR A 54 -21.25 6.24 -18.17
CA TYR A 54 -22.63 6.38 -17.70
C TYR A 54 -23.67 5.96 -18.77
N LEU A 55 -23.22 5.46 -19.92
CA LEU A 55 -24.00 5.02 -21.07
C LEU A 55 -24.29 3.51 -21.07
N ASP A 56 -23.82 2.75 -20.08
CA ASP A 56 -24.14 1.31 -19.93
C ASP A 56 -25.17 1.07 -18.83
N TYR A 57 -26.08 2.03 -18.65
CA TYR A 57 -27.35 1.78 -17.98
C TYR A 57 -28.28 1.18 -19.04
N PRO A 58 -28.78 -0.04 -18.86
CA PRO A 58 -29.86 -0.52 -19.70
C PRO A 58 -31.05 0.43 -19.51
N ASP A 59 -31.59 0.96 -20.62
CA ASP A 59 -32.87 1.67 -20.63
C ASP A 59 -33.92 0.68 -20.10
N TYR A 60 -34.37 0.89 -18.87
CA TYR A 60 -35.61 0.30 -18.39
C TYR A 60 -36.74 1.14 -18.99
N ASP A 61 -37.21 0.74 -20.18
CA ASP A 61 -38.57 1.06 -20.60
C ASP A 61 -39.51 0.26 -19.69
N ASP A 62 -39.94 0.91 -18.61
CA ASP A 62 -41.09 0.46 -17.82
C ASP A 62 -42.35 0.64 -18.67
N GLU A 63 -42.98 -0.47 -19.06
CA GLU A 63 -44.44 -0.69 -19.08
C GLU A 63 -44.75 -2.02 -19.78
N ASP A 64 -44.97 -3.09 -19.01
CA ASP A 64 -46.21 -3.88 -19.04
C ASP A 64 -46.12 -5.14 -18.13
N GLU A 65 -47.19 -5.35 -17.38
CA GLU A 65 -47.39 -6.36 -16.34
C GLU A 65 -47.62 -7.79 -16.91
N ASP A 66 -47.30 -8.79 -16.07
CA ASP A 66 -47.80 -10.18 -16.03
C ASP A 66 -47.26 -11.25 -17.02
N GLU A 67 -46.40 -12.17 -16.53
CA GLU A 67 -46.68 -13.62 -16.49
C GLU A 67 -45.58 -14.42 -15.74
N VAL A 68 -45.97 -15.19 -14.74
CA VAL A 68 -45.10 -16.18 -14.07
C VAL A 68 -44.86 -17.38 -14.98
N SER A 69 -43.65 -17.50 -15.54
CA SER A 69 -43.22 -18.72 -16.25
C SER A 69 -42.09 -19.40 -15.49
N SER A 70 -42.31 -20.66 -15.15
CA SER A 70 -41.36 -21.54 -14.47
C SER A 70 -40.23 -21.88 -15.45
N GLY A 71 -39.09 -21.21 -15.31
CA GLY A 71 -37.91 -21.40 -16.13
C GLY A 71 -36.71 -21.74 -15.28
N ASP A 72 -36.16 -22.93 -15.52
CA ASP A 72 -34.84 -23.43 -15.12
C ASP A 72 -33.79 -22.30 -15.19
N ASP A 73 -33.27 -21.87 -14.03
CA ASP A 73 -32.46 -20.67 -13.90
C ASP A 73 -30.97 -21.00 -14.09
N PRO A 74 -30.31 -20.57 -15.19
CA PRO A 74 -28.89 -20.81 -15.41
C PRO A 74 -27.97 -19.97 -14.49
N ASP A 75 -28.53 -19.16 -13.60
CA ASP A 75 -27.78 -18.25 -12.72
C ASP A 75 -27.04 -18.95 -11.56
N GLU A 76 -27.20 -20.26 -11.36
CA GLU A 76 -26.41 -21.01 -10.37
C GLU A 76 -24.91 -21.19 -10.76
N LEU A 77 -24.51 -20.83 -11.98
CA LEU A 77 -23.11 -20.96 -12.43
C LEU A 77 -22.25 -19.69 -12.29
N LEU A 78 -22.77 -18.59 -11.71
CA LEU A 78 -22.02 -17.33 -11.54
C LEU A 78 -21.32 -17.19 -10.19
N TRP A 79 -21.40 -18.18 -9.30
CA TRP A 79 -20.67 -18.21 -8.01
C TRP A 79 -19.35 -18.98 -8.11
N LEU A 80 -18.61 -18.82 -9.20
CA LEU A 80 -17.16 -19.01 -9.13
C LEU A 80 -16.65 -17.98 -8.12
N PRO A 81 -15.85 -18.36 -7.11
CA PRO A 81 -15.28 -17.36 -6.21
C PRO A 81 -14.47 -16.41 -7.07
N ALA A 82 -14.96 -15.17 -7.21
CA ALA A 82 -14.20 -14.09 -7.78
C ALA A 82 -12.86 -14.09 -7.06
N HIS A 83 -11.80 -14.34 -7.83
CA HIS A 83 -10.38 -14.16 -7.54
C HIS A 83 -10.06 -13.99 -6.05
N ALA A 84 -9.43 -14.99 -5.44
CA ALA A 84 -8.83 -14.87 -4.11
C ALA A 84 -8.22 -13.48 -3.95
N GLU A 85 -8.79 -12.70 -3.03
CA GLU A 85 -8.54 -11.26 -2.91
C GLU A 85 -7.02 -11.00 -2.87
N PRO A 86 -6.49 -10.01 -3.62
CA PRO A 86 -5.05 -9.72 -3.70
C PRO A 86 -4.40 -9.43 -2.34
N VAL A 87 -5.22 -9.18 -1.32
CA VAL A 87 -4.87 -8.94 0.07
C VAL A 87 -4.02 -10.08 0.67
N ASP A 88 -4.40 -11.34 0.40
CA ASP A 88 -3.73 -12.53 0.94
C ASP A 88 -2.41 -12.84 0.24
N GLU A 89 -2.30 -12.50 -1.05
CA GLU A 89 -1.07 -12.72 -1.82
C GLU A 89 0.07 -11.85 -1.28
N VAL A 90 -0.17 -10.55 -1.05
CA VAL A 90 0.83 -9.64 -0.48
C VAL A 90 1.26 -10.09 0.92
N ARG A 91 0.31 -10.50 1.76
CA ARG A 91 0.61 -10.98 3.13
C ARG A 91 1.46 -12.25 3.07
N SER A 92 1.11 -13.17 2.19
CA SER A 92 1.86 -14.41 1.96
C SER A 92 3.27 -14.13 1.42
N ALA A 93 3.42 -13.15 0.52
CA ALA A 93 4.71 -12.73 0.00
C ALA A 93 5.61 -12.11 1.07
N VAL A 94 5.04 -11.27 1.95
CA VAL A 94 5.78 -10.69 3.07
C VAL A 94 6.17 -11.77 4.09
N ALA A 95 5.29 -12.74 4.36
CA ALA A 95 5.60 -13.85 5.25
C ALA A 95 6.81 -14.68 4.77
N ARG A 96 6.97 -14.85 3.45
CA ARG A 96 8.14 -15.54 2.86
C ARG A 96 9.47 -14.78 3.05
N LEU A 97 9.45 -13.51 3.42
CA LEU A 97 10.67 -12.75 3.72
C LEU A 97 11.29 -13.11 5.08
N ASP A 98 10.55 -13.86 5.92
CA ASP A 98 10.95 -14.31 7.25
C ASP A 98 11.41 -13.14 8.15
N LEU A 99 10.52 -12.16 8.30
CA LEU A 99 10.72 -10.95 9.09
C LEU A 99 9.83 -11.01 10.35
N PRO A 100 10.24 -11.73 11.41
CA PRO A 100 9.36 -12.07 12.53
C PRO A 100 8.88 -10.85 13.32
N ASP A 101 9.68 -9.78 13.36
CA ASP A 101 9.37 -8.56 14.10
C ASP A 101 8.71 -7.45 13.25
N LEU A 102 8.34 -7.78 12.01
CA LEU A 102 7.64 -6.87 11.10
C LEU A 102 6.12 -6.95 11.29
N ARG A 103 5.51 -5.81 11.59
CA ARG A 103 4.07 -5.58 11.55
C ARG A 103 3.73 -4.72 10.34
N LEU A 104 2.97 -5.29 9.40
CA LEU A 104 2.52 -4.60 8.20
C LEU A 104 1.15 -3.95 8.43
N HIS A 105 1.10 -2.63 8.24
CA HIS A 105 -0.10 -1.80 8.33
C HIS A 105 -0.43 -1.23 6.95
N ARG A 106 -1.71 -1.14 6.60
CA ARG A 106 -2.14 -0.68 5.27
C ARG A 106 -3.13 0.45 5.42
N LEU A 107 -2.93 1.52 4.64
CA LEU A 107 -3.87 2.64 4.61
C LEU A 107 -4.91 2.53 3.49
N GLY A 108 -4.61 1.77 2.43
CA GLY A 108 -5.58 1.53 1.34
C GLY A 108 -5.80 2.73 0.42
N LEU A 109 -4.86 3.68 0.35
CA LEU A 109 -5.00 4.84 -0.54
C LEU A 109 -4.84 4.42 -2.00
N ARG A 110 -5.52 5.14 -2.90
CA ARG A 110 -5.38 4.94 -4.34
C ARG A 110 -4.16 5.70 -4.86
N SER A 111 -3.40 5.05 -5.73
CA SER A 111 -2.36 5.70 -6.53
C SER A 111 -2.99 6.38 -7.76
N PRO A 112 -2.57 7.59 -8.15
CA PRO A 112 -1.57 8.44 -7.47
C PRO A 112 -2.12 9.11 -6.21
N LEU A 113 -1.24 9.33 -5.23
CA LEU A 113 -1.56 10.04 -3.99
C LEU A 113 -1.90 11.50 -4.28
N GLY A 114 -3.17 11.85 -4.08
CA GLY A 114 -3.66 13.22 -4.26
C GLY A 114 -3.19 14.19 -3.16
N PRO A 115 -3.33 15.51 -3.37
CA PRO A 115 -2.89 16.53 -2.41
C PRO A 115 -3.59 16.45 -1.04
N GLY A 116 -4.79 15.85 -0.97
CA GLY A 116 -5.54 15.65 0.27
C GLY A 116 -5.12 14.43 1.09
N THR A 117 -4.15 13.62 0.64
CA THR A 117 -3.78 12.36 1.30
C THR A 117 -2.71 12.51 2.39
N GLU A 118 -1.98 13.63 2.41
CA GLU A 118 -0.94 13.87 3.42
C GLU A 118 -1.47 13.86 4.87
N PRO A 119 -2.62 14.50 5.19
CA PRO A 119 -3.21 14.43 6.52
C PRO A 119 -3.52 13.00 6.97
N ASP A 120 -4.00 12.13 6.08
CA ASP A 120 -4.34 10.74 6.41
C ASP A 120 -3.06 9.93 6.71
N LEU A 121 -2.00 10.14 5.94
CA LEU A 121 -0.69 9.53 6.21
C LEU A 121 -0.11 9.99 7.55
N VAL A 122 -0.24 11.27 7.87
CA VAL A 122 0.19 11.82 9.16
C VAL A 122 -0.64 11.21 10.30
N ALA A 123 -1.96 11.12 10.15
CA ALA A 123 -2.83 10.51 11.16
C ALA A 123 -2.45 9.05 11.43
N ALA A 124 -2.28 8.24 10.37
CA ALA A 124 -1.89 6.84 10.49
C ALA A 124 -0.49 6.68 11.12
N LEU A 125 0.48 7.50 10.71
CA LEU A 125 1.82 7.47 11.32
C LEU A 125 1.80 7.92 12.78
N SER A 126 0.98 8.92 13.12
CA SER A 126 0.79 9.37 14.51
C SER A 126 0.22 8.26 15.39
N GLU A 127 -0.74 7.48 14.87
CA GLU A 127 -1.27 6.31 15.56
C GLU A 127 -0.18 5.25 15.82
N LEU A 128 0.63 4.95 14.80
CA LEU A 128 1.73 4.00 14.95
C LEU A 128 2.81 4.49 15.92
N VAL A 129 3.21 5.76 15.86
CA VAL A 129 4.20 6.31 16.79
C VAL A 129 3.68 6.27 18.24
N GLY A 130 2.40 6.57 18.44
CA GLY A 130 1.77 6.66 19.75
C GLY A 130 1.99 8.02 20.43
N PHE A 131 1.36 8.21 21.59
CA PHE A 131 1.52 9.40 22.42
C PHE A 131 2.73 9.20 23.35
N ASP A 132 3.78 10.02 23.17
CA ASP A 132 5.08 9.95 23.88
C ASP A 132 5.89 8.67 23.57
N PRO A 133 6.50 8.58 22.36
CA PRO A 133 7.25 7.40 21.96
C PRO A 133 8.48 7.16 22.85
N GLU A 134 8.78 5.89 23.13
CA GLU A 134 9.91 5.55 23.98
C GLU A 134 11.26 5.95 23.34
N PRO A 135 12.33 6.12 24.14
CA PRO A 135 13.67 6.33 23.59
C PRO A 135 14.07 5.19 22.64
N GLY A 136 14.60 5.54 21.46
CA GLY A 136 15.06 4.57 20.47
C GLY A 136 14.07 4.24 19.36
N VAL A 137 12.94 4.97 19.26
CA VAL A 137 12.05 4.97 18.09
C VAL A 137 12.64 5.84 16.97
N TYR A 138 12.70 5.29 15.76
CA TYR A 138 13.16 5.99 14.56
C TYR A 138 12.07 5.99 13.49
N CYS A 139 11.97 7.08 12.74
CA CYS A 139 11.13 7.15 11.55
C CYS A 139 11.94 6.72 10.32
N LEU A 140 11.48 5.71 9.59
CA LEU A 140 12.12 5.24 8.36
C LEU A 140 11.26 5.63 7.15
N ALA A 141 11.83 6.37 6.20
CA ALA A 141 11.12 6.85 5.02
C ALA A 141 11.94 6.66 3.74
N PRO A 142 11.32 6.64 2.55
CA PRO A 142 12.06 6.56 1.31
C PRO A 142 12.93 7.80 1.11
N ALA A 143 14.07 7.62 0.44
CA ALA A 143 14.89 8.72 -0.05
C ALA A 143 14.07 9.59 -1.02
N SER A 144 14.22 10.91 -0.92
CA SER A 144 13.50 11.87 -1.76
C SER A 144 13.75 11.60 -3.25
N ALA A 145 12.69 11.58 -4.06
CA ALA A 145 12.76 11.49 -5.51
C ALA A 145 11.89 12.62 -6.11
N PRO A 146 12.47 13.74 -6.55
CA PRO A 146 11.69 14.92 -6.97
C PRO A 146 10.74 14.69 -8.15
N GLY A 147 10.98 13.65 -8.97
CA GLY A 147 10.11 13.26 -10.08
C GLY A 147 8.97 12.31 -9.71
N ASP A 148 8.87 11.89 -8.45
CA ASP A 148 7.86 10.95 -7.97
C ASP A 148 6.88 11.68 -7.03
N PRO A 149 5.67 12.02 -7.50
CA PRO A 149 4.69 12.76 -6.70
C PRO A 149 4.21 11.95 -5.49
N ASN A 150 4.00 10.64 -5.64
CA ASN A 150 3.57 9.77 -4.55
C ASN A 150 4.61 9.75 -3.43
N ARG A 151 5.88 9.57 -3.80
CA ARG A 151 6.97 9.59 -2.84
C ARG A 151 7.16 10.95 -2.19
N SER A 152 6.93 12.03 -2.93
CA SER A 152 6.99 13.38 -2.38
C SER A 152 5.98 13.57 -1.25
N VAL A 153 4.74 13.08 -1.40
CA VAL A 153 3.73 13.13 -0.34
C VAL A 153 4.15 12.29 0.88
N VAL A 154 4.57 11.04 0.68
CA VAL A 154 5.04 10.15 1.75
C VAL A 154 6.21 10.75 2.52
N VAL A 155 7.18 11.33 1.82
CA VAL A 155 8.35 11.97 2.43
C VAL A 155 7.95 13.18 3.27
N ARG A 156 7.01 14.00 2.80
CA ARG A 156 6.50 15.15 3.58
C ARG A 156 5.79 14.69 4.85
N ALA A 157 4.93 13.68 4.77
CA ALA A 157 4.25 13.09 5.92
C ALA A 157 5.25 12.58 6.97
N ALA A 158 6.24 11.78 6.55
CA ALA A 158 7.28 11.26 7.43
C ALA A 158 8.13 12.37 8.07
N GLN A 159 8.53 13.39 7.30
CA GLN A 159 9.27 14.55 7.82
C GLN A 159 8.46 15.32 8.86
N ARG A 160 7.15 15.46 8.66
CA ARG A 160 6.25 16.13 9.60
C ARG A 160 6.18 15.34 10.91
N ILE A 161 5.99 14.03 10.84
CA ILE A 161 5.95 13.15 12.02
C ILE A 161 7.28 13.16 12.77
N ALA A 162 8.39 12.95 12.07
CA ALA A 162 9.71 12.99 12.70
C ALA A 162 9.98 14.31 13.42
N ARG A 163 9.54 15.44 12.84
CA ARG A 163 9.65 16.76 13.48
C ARG A 163 8.74 16.92 14.70
N VAL A 164 7.47 16.52 14.60
CA VAL A 164 6.47 16.69 15.67
C VAL A 164 6.83 15.87 16.90
N TYR A 165 7.26 14.62 16.70
CA TYR A 165 7.59 13.68 17.78
C TYR A 165 9.10 13.69 18.16
N GLY A 166 9.92 14.52 17.51
CA GLY A 166 11.36 14.58 17.78
C GLY A 166 12.13 13.30 17.43
N LEU A 167 11.61 12.49 16.50
CA LEU A 167 12.20 11.20 16.13
C LEU A 167 13.39 11.39 15.16
N PRO A 168 14.52 10.68 15.36
CA PRO A 168 15.53 10.60 14.33
C PRO A 168 14.98 9.93 13.07
N MET A 169 15.31 10.47 11.91
CA MET A 169 14.81 9.99 10.62
C MET A 169 15.92 9.26 9.84
N LEU A 170 15.64 8.03 9.43
CA LEU A 170 16.45 7.25 8.51
C LEU A 170 15.84 7.26 7.11
N ARG A 171 16.69 7.05 6.11
CA ARG A 171 16.28 7.00 4.70
C ARG A 171 16.74 5.71 4.05
N TYR A 172 15.84 5.06 3.32
CA TYR A 172 16.16 3.90 2.49
C TYR A 172 16.09 4.25 1.01
N ARG A 173 16.85 3.55 0.19
CA ARG A 173 16.87 3.71 -1.27
C ARG A 173 15.79 2.84 -1.89
N CYS A 174 14.92 3.42 -2.70
CA CYS A 174 14.02 2.62 -3.54
C CYS A 174 14.73 2.34 -4.86
N LEU A 175 14.84 1.06 -5.23
CA LEU A 175 15.40 0.64 -6.50
C LEU A 175 14.46 1.03 -7.64
N ALA A 176 15.03 1.59 -8.71
CA ALA A 176 14.28 1.87 -9.93
C ALA A 176 13.89 0.56 -10.63
N LEU A 177 12.76 0.57 -11.36
CA LEU A 177 12.42 -0.51 -12.27
C LEU A 177 13.44 -0.51 -13.42
N SER A 178 14.31 -1.51 -13.48
CA SER A 178 15.04 -1.85 -14.70
C SER A 178 14.13 -2.74 -15.55
N VAL A 179 13.64 -2.22 -16.66
CA VAL A 179 13.02 -3.07 -17.69
C VAL A 179 14.15 -3.87 -18.33
N VAL A 180 14.17 -5.19 -18.10
CA VAL A 180 14.97 -6.09 -18.93
C VAL A 180 14.21 -6.19 -20.24
N ALA A 181 14.69 -5.51 -21.29
CA ALA A 181 14.22 -5.80 -22.63
C ALA A 181 14.62 -7.25 -22.92
N ASP A 182 13.65 -8.11 -23.26
CA ASP A 182 13.96 -9.45 -23.74
C ASP A 182 14.93 -9.34 -24.93
N PRO A 183 16.00 -10.14 -24.97
CA PRO A 183 16.82 -10.25 -26.17
C PRO A 183 15.95 -10.81 -27.33
N PRO A 184 16.22 -10.39 -28.59
CA PRO A 184 15.42 -10.77 -29.75
C PRO A 184 15.44 -12.28 -30.04
#